data_AF-A0A2H0EVB6-F1
#
_entry.id   AF-A0A2H0EVB6-F1
#
_cell.length_a   1.000
_cell.length_b   1.000
_cell.length_c   1.000
_cell.angle_alpha   90.00
_cell.angle_beta   90.00
_cell.angle_gamma   90.00
#
_symmetry.space_group_name_H-M   'P 1'
#
loop_
_entity.id
_entity.type
_entity.pdbx_description
1 polymer ?
#
loop_
_entity_poly.entity_id
_entity_poly.type
_entity_poly.pdbx_seq_one_letter_code
_entity_poly.pdbx_strand_id
1 'polypeptide(L)' 'MTVIETAKLSGLNPEAYLPDILGRIRTHDPKHLDEMLPWTW' A
#
# COMPACT_ATOMS: atom_id res chain seq x y z
N MET A 1 9.87 -8.74 6.80
CA MET A 1 9.21 -8.71 5.49
C MET A 1 8.96 -7.26 5.09
N THR A 2 9.64 -6.81 4.05
CA THR A 2 9.58 -5.42 3.53
C THR A 2 8.72 -5.35 2.27
N VAL A 3 8.26 -4.15 1.91
CA VAL A 3 7.48 -3.91 0.67
C VAL A 3 8.26 -4.35 -0.58
N ILE A 4 9.59 -4.22 -0.54
CA ILE A 4 10.49 -4.66 -1.62
C ILE A 4 10.53 -6.20 -1.70
N GLU A 5 10.59 -6.89 -0.57
CA GLU A 5 10.54 -8.35 -0.53
C GLU A 5 9.20 -8.87 -1.08
N THR A 6 8.08 -8.24 -0.71
CA THR A 6 6.76 -8.58 -1.27
C THR A 6 6.72 -8.38 -2.79
N ALA A 7 7.29 -7.29 -3.31
CA ALA A 7 7.36 -7.05 -4.75
C ALA A 7 8.09 -8.18 -5.49
N LYS A 8 9.24 -8.61 -4.96
CA LYS A 8 10.04 -9.71 -5.51
C LYS A 8 9.29 -11.04 -5.50
N LEU A 9 8.60 -11.34 -4.40
CA LEU A 9 7.79 -12.57 -4.27
C LEU A 9 6.61 -12.60 -5.26
N SER A 10 6.06 -11.43 -5.59
CA SER A 10 4.99 -11.28 -6.57
C SER A 10 5.47 -11.19 -8.03
N GLY A 11 6.78 -11.29 -8.29
CA GLY A 11 7.35 -11.15 -9.63
C GLY A 11 7.26 -9.72 -10.21
N LEU A 12 7.07 -8.71 -9.36
CA LEU A 12 6.96 -7.31 -9.76
C LEU A 12 8.33 -6.62 -9.71
N ASN A 13 8.56 -5.66 -10.60
CA ASN A 13 9.76 -4.82 -10.55
C ASN A 13 9.73 -3.92 -9.29
N PRO A 14 10.66 -4.09 -8.33
CA PRO A 14 10.63 -3.33 -7.07
C PRO A 14 10.77 -1.81 -7.26
N GLU A 15 11.52 -1.37 -8.27
CA GLU A 15 11.75 0.05 -8.55
C GLU A 15 10.50 0.75 -9.08
N ALA A 16 9.65 0.03 -9.83
CA ALA A 16 8.37 0.54 -10.32
C ALA A 16 7.25 0.38 -9.28
N TYR A 17 7.32 -0.68 -8.47
CA TYR A 17 6.31 -0.99 -7.46
C TYR A 17 6.32 -0.02 -6.27
N LEU A 18 7.50 0.40 -5.82
CA LEU A 18 7.62 1.35 -4.72
C LEU A 18 6.92 2.71 -4.99
N PRO A 19 7.17 3.41 -6.10
CA PRO A 19 6.49 4.67 -6.38
C PRO A 19 4.99 4.50 -6.65
N ASP A 20 4.55 3.39 -7.24
CA ASP A 20 3.12 3.09 -7.43
C ASP A 20 2.40 2.95 -6.08
N ILE A 21 2.97 2.18 -5.14
CA ILE A 21 2.41 2.05 -3.79
C ILE A 21 2.42 3.37 -3.04
N LEU A 22 3.54 4.11 -3.06
CA LEU A 22 3.61 5.41 -2.37
C LEU A 22 2.59 6.41 -2.95
N GLY A 23 2.34 6.36 -4.26
CA GLY A 23 1.28 7.13 -4.91
C GLY A 23 -0.11 6.74 -4.41
N ARG A 24 -0.42 5.45 -4.35
CA ARG A 24 -1.71 4.92 -3.88
C ARG A 24 -1.97 5.12 -2.40
N ILE A 25 -0.94 5.07 -1.56
CA ILE A 25 -1.10 5.39 -0.13
C ILE A 25 -1.48 6.85 0.04
N ARG A 26 -0.88 7.75 -0.75
CA ARG A 26 -1.14 9.19 -0.67
C ARG A 26 -2.51 9.60 -1.24
N THR A 27 -3.19 8.75 -2.01
CA THR A 27 -4.54 9.05 -2.50
C THR A 27 -5.63 8.87 -1.45
N HIS A 28 -5.31 8.29 -0.29
CA HIS A 28 -6.27 8.09 0.79
C HIS A 28 -5.97 9.07 1.93
N ASP A 29 -6.99 9.76 2.41
CA ASP A 29 -6.85 10.61 3.60
C ASP A 29 -6.66 9.71 4.83
N PRO A 30 -5.51 9.80 5.54
CA PRO A 30 -5.26 9.03 6.75
C PRO A 30 -6.34 9.20 7.83
N LYS A 31 -7.08 10.32 7.82
CA LYS A 31 -8.12 10.62 8.81
C LYS A 31 -9.40 9.81 8.62
N HIS A 32 -9.64 9.27 7.43
CA HIS A 32 -10.82 8.45 7.14
C HIS A 32 -10.45 6.97 6.99
N LEU A 33 -9.19 6.59 7.23
CA LEU A 33 -8.75 5.21 7.18
C LEU A 33 -9.47 4.35 8.22
N ASP A 34 -9.74 4.92 9.39
CA ASP A 34 -10.50 4.28 10.47
C ASP A 34 -11.95 3.97 10.05
N GLU A 35 -12.55 4.82 9.21
CA GLU A 35 -13.92 4.65 8.68
C GLU A 35 -14.00 3.54 7.62
N MET A 36 -12.89 3.23 6.94
CA MET A 36 -12.80 2.23 5.89
C MET A 36 -12.51 0.81 6.41
N LEU A 37 -12.29 0.65 7.72
CA LEU A 37 -12.05 -0.66 8.32
C LEU A 37 -13.38 -1.39 8.52
N PRO A 38 -13.46 -2.70 8.20
CA PRO A 38 -14.71 -3.47 8.25
C PRO A 38 -15.26 -3.73 9.67
N TRP A 39 -14.67 -3.11 10.69
CA TRP A 39 -14.99 -3.29 12.11
C TRP A 39 -15.55 -2.01 12.75
N THR A 40 -15.97 -1.03 11.96
CA THR A 40 -16.69 0.17 12.42
C THR A 40 -18.15 -0.16 12.76
N TRP A 41 -18.36 -0.78 13.92
CA TRP A 41 -19.67 -0.88 14.58
C TRP A 41 -19.71 -0.01 15.84
#